data_AF-A0A8D8TH32-F1
#
_entry.id   AF-A0A8D8TH32-F1
#
_cell.length_a   1.000
_cell.length_b   1.000
_cell.length_c   1.000
_cell.angle_alpha   90.00
_cell.angle_beta   90.00
_cell.angle_gamma   90.00
#
_symmetry.space_group_name_H-M   'P 1'
#
loop_
_entity.id
_entity.type
_entity.pdbx_description
1 polymer ?
#
loop_
_entity_poly.entity_id
_entity_poly.type
_entity_poly.pdbx_seq_one_letter_code
_entity_poly.pdbx_strand_id
1 'polypeptide(L)'
;DSKTIWENIGSAYDKKDEAERLLSKLGIELKSEDKEKDGKALLKVVMRTWLPAGEALLQMIAIHLPSPVFAQKYRMELLYEGPHDPKAKIGQQHEISEKDIIKIRKMYKCDN
;
A
#
# COMPACT_ATOMS: atom_id res chain seq x y z
N ASP A 1 20.66 -26.62 -20.26
CA ASP A 1 21.68 -26.32 -19.24
C ASP A 1 21.36 -25.05 -18.49
N SER A 2 21.68 -25.02 -17.20
CA SER A 2 21.51 -23.83 -16.35
C SER A 2 22.20 -22.60 -16.95
N LYS A 3 23.31 -22.81 -17.68
CA LYS A 3 24.05 -21.78 -18.42
C LYS A 3 23.20 -21.06 -19.48
N THR A 4 22.41 -21.81 -20.26
CA THR A 4 21.56 -21.22 -21.31
C THR A 4 20.35 -20.48 -20.76
N ILE A 5 19.86 -20.85 -19.58
CA ILE A 5 18.80 -20.10 -18.88
C ILE A 5 19.34 -18.75 -18.40
N TRP A 6 20.54 -18.72 -17.83
CA TRP A 6 21.19 -17.47 -17.39
C TRP A 6 21.62 -16.58 -18.55
N GLU A 7 22.08 -17.14 -19.68
CA GLU A 7 22.38 -16.36 -20.90
C GLU A 7 21.12 -15.77 -21.53
N ASN A 8 20.02 -16.52 -21.62
CA ASN A 8 18.76 -16.01 -22.15
C ASN A 8 18.11 -14.94 -21.25
N ILE A 9 18.20 -15.12 -19.93
CA ILE A 9 17.75 -14.11 -18.97
C ILE A 9 18.67 -12.88 -19.03
N GLY A 10 19.98 -13.07 -19.18
CA GLY A 10 20.97 -12.00 -19.34
C GLY A 10 20.74 -11.14 -20.58
N SER A 11 20.46 -11.76 -21.74
CA SER A 11 20.20 -11.07 -23.01
C SER A 11 18.95 -10.18 -22.99
N ALA A 12 17.98 -10.46 -22.12
CA ALA A 12 16.79 -9.63 -21.97
C ALA A 12 17.04 -8.27 -21.26
N TYR A 13 18.18 -8.11 -20.57
CA TYR A 13 18.47 -6.90 -19.78
C TYR A 13 19.24 -5.79 -20.52
N ASP A 14 19.72 -6.05 -21.74
CA ASP A 14 20.62 -5.12 -22.46
C ASP A 14 19.90 -4.09 -23.36
N LYS A 15 18.57 -4.09 -23.39
CA LYS A 15 17.81 -3.19 -24.26
C LYS A 15 17.58 -1.81 -23.64
N LYS A 16 18.66 -1.10 -23.33
CA LYS A 16 18.61 0.30 -22.84
C LYS A 16 17.80 1.21 -23.75
N ASP A 17 17.96 1.08 -25.06
CA ASP A 17 17.27 1.91 -26.05
C ASP A 17 15.74 1.75 -26.02
N GLU A 18 15.24 0.53 -25.77
CA GLU A 18 13.81 0.28 -25.61
C GLU A 18 13.32 0.85 -24.27
N ALA A 19 14.11 0.73 -23.20
CA ALA A 19 13.79 1.28 -21.89
C ALA A 19 13.71 2.81 -21.92
N GLU A 20 14.63 3.51 -22.59
CA GLU A 20 14.60 4.97 -22.74
C GLU A 20 13.40 5.45 -23.55
N ARG A 21 13.02 4.72 -24.60
CA ARG A 21 11.81 5.00 -25.37
C ARG A 21 10.54 4.83 -24.54
N LEU A 22 10.47 3.80 -23.69
CA LEU A 22 9.35 3.56 -22.79
C LEU A 22 9.29 4.63 -21.68
N LEU A 23 10.42 5.01 -21.11
CA LEU A 23 10.52 6.08 -20.12
C LEU A 23 10.01 7.41 -20.66
N SER A 24 10.38 7.74 -21.90
CA SER A 24 9.91 8.95 -22.59
C SER A 24 8.39 8.91 -22.84
N LYS A 25 7.82 7.76 -23.21
CA LYS A 25 6.38 7.59 -23.41
C LYS A 25 5.57 7.65 -22.10
N LEU A 26 6.15 7.16 -21.00
CA LEU A 26 5.52 7.16 -19.68
C LEU A 26 5.73 8.49 -18.93
N GLY A 27 6.51 9.42 -19.50
CA GLY A 27 6.76 10.74 -18.90
C GLY A 27 7.59 10.70 -17.62
N ILE A 28 8.44 9.68 -17.46
CA ILE A 28 9.23 9.46 -16.24
C ILE A 28 10.60 10.13 -16.39
N GLU A 29 10.87 11.15 -15.57
CA GLU A 29 12.20 11.74 -15.47
C GLU A 29 13.06 11.01 -14.44
N LEU A 30 14.18 10.43 -14.90
CA LEU A 30 15.18 9.79 -14.04
C LEU A 30 16.34 10.76 -13.73
N LYS A 31 16.86 10.69 -12.51
CA LYS A 31 18.09 11.41 -12.12
C LYS A 31 19.31 10.82 -12.85
N SER A 32 20.35 11.63 -13.05
CA SER A 32 21.56 11.22 -13.77
C SER A 32 22.20 9.95 -13.19
N GLU A 33 22.24 9.83 -11.87
CA GLU A 33 22.76 8.65 -11.15
C GLU A 33 21.92 7.38 -11.36
N ASP A 34 20.62 7.53 -11.66
CA ASP A 34 19.72 6.41 -11.91
C ASP A 34 19.75 5.96 -13.38
N LYS A 35 20.16 6.85 -14.30
CA LYS A 35 20.34 6.52 -15.73
C LYS A 35 21.57 5.66 -16.00
N GLU A 36 22.59 5.74 -15.14
CA GLU A 36 23.78 4.90 -15.23
C GLU A 36 23.55 3.48 -14.69
N LYS A 37 22.41 3.22 -14.03
CA LYS A 37 22.06 1.89 -13.51
C LYS A 37 21.56 1.00 -14.64
N ASP A 38 21.92 -0.28 -14.57
CA ASP A 38 21.66 -1.25 -15.63
C ASP A 38 20.80 -2.42 -15.16
N GLY A 39 20.11 -3.03 -16.14
CA GLY A 39 19.29 -4.22 -15.96
C GLY A 39 18.27 -4.10 -14.82
N LYS A 40 18.38 -5.02 -13.84
CA LYS A 40 17.42 -5.14 -12.74
C LYS A 40 17.41 -3.92 -11.81
N ALA A 41 18.52 -3.19 -11.69
CA ALA A 41 18.60 -2.01 -10.84
C ALA A 41 17.79 -0.84 -11.44
N LEU A 42 17.94 -0.60 -12.74
CA LEU A 42 17.18 0.41 -13.49
C LEU A 42 15.68 0.15 -13.37
N LEU A 43 15.25 -1.08 -13.67
CA LEU A 43 13.84 -1.46 -13.64
C LEU A 43 13.19 -1.19 -12.27
N LYS A 44 13.91 -1.45 -11.17
CA LYS A 44 13.41 -1.17 -9.81
C LYS A 44 13.20 0.32 -9.56
N VAL A 45 14.09 1.18 -10.05
CA VAL A 45 13.94 2.63 -9.90
C VAL A 45 12.76 3.11 -10.74
N VAL A 46 12.71 2.70 -12.01
CA VAL A 46 11.63 3.06 -12.94
C VAL A 46 10.26 2.68 -12.40
N MET A 47 10.09 1.45 -11.90
CA MET A 47 8.81 0.98 -11.37
C MET A 47 8.36 1.72 -10.11
N ARG A 48 9.31 2.15 -9.25
CA ARG A 48 8.99 2.95 -8.06
C ARG A 48 8.56 4.37 -8.43
N THR A 49 9.16 4.97 -9.44
CA THR A 49 8.81 6.31 -9.91
C THR A 49 7.50 6.30 -10.70
N TRP A 50 7.26 5.26 -11.50
CA TRP A 50 6.07 5.15 -12.34
C TRP A 50 4.78 4.92 -11.54
N LEU A 51 4.85 4.10 -10.48
CA LEU A 51 3.67 3.73 -9.71
C LEU A 51 3.90 3.98 -8.22
N PRO A 52 3.40 5.10 -7.67
CA PRO A 52 3.35 5.34 -6.23
C PRO A 52 2.39 4.32 -5.58
N ALA A 53 2.91 3.14 -5.24
CA ALA A 53 2.11 2.03 -4.73
C ALA A 53 1.32 2.42 -3.46
N GLY A 54 1.86 3.30 -2.62
CA GLY A 54 1.17 3.79 -1.43
C GLY A 54 -0.15 4.49 -1.76
N GLU A 55 -0.13 5.45 -2.70
CA GLU A 55 -1.32 6.22 -3.07
C GLU A 55 -2.32 5.36 -3.85
N ALA A 56 -1.84 4.54 -4.78
CA ALA A 56 -2.71 3.66 -5.55
C ALA A 56 -3.42 2.63 -4.66
N LEU A 57 -2.71 2.04 -3.69
CA LEU A 57 -3.31 1.11 -2.73
C LEU A 57 -4.24 1.82 -1.76
N LEU A 58 -3.89 3.01 -1.29
CA LEU A 58 -4.75 3.80 -0.40
C LEU A 58 -6.06 4.17 -1.07
N GLN A 59 -6.03 4.62 -2.33
CA GLN A 59 -7.24 4.92 -3.10
C GLN A 59 -8.10 3.68 -3.30
N MET A 60 -7.49 2.54 -3.66
CA MET A 60 -8.23 1.28 -3.83
C MET A 60 -8.91 0.83 -2.52
N ILE A 61 -8.21 0.96 -1.38
CA ILE A 61 -8.77 0.68 -0.06
C ILE A 61 -9.90 1.66 0.27
N ALA A 62 -9.72 2.96 0.04
CA ALA A 62 -10.71 3.98 0.34
C ALA A 62 -12.00 3.84 -0.50
N ILE A 63 -11.89 3.39 -1.75
CA ILE A 63 -13.04 3.18 -2.65
C ILE A 63 -13.82 1.92 -2.26
N HIS A 64 -13.13 0.83 -1.93
CA HIS A 64 -13.77 -0.47 -1.72
C HIS A 64 -14.10 -0.78 -0.25
N LEU A 65 -13.49 -0.08 0.70
CA LEU A 65 -13.74 -0.29 2.12
C LEU A 65 -14.71 0.79 2.64
N PRO A 66 -15.94 0.40 3.06
CA PRO A 66 -16.85 1.37 3.67
C PRO A 66 -16.21 1.98 4.92
N SER A 67 -16.50 3.27 5.15
CA SER A 67 -16.04 4.00 6.35
C SER A 67 -16.28 3.17 7.61
N PRO A 68 -15.33 3.11 8.56
CA PRO A 68 -15.42 2.25 9.74
C PRO A 68 -16.71 2.50 10.54
N VAL A 69 -17.24 3.72 10.57
CA VAL A 69 -18.51 4.05 11.23
C VAL A 69 -19.70 3.37 10.53
N PHE A 70 -19.71 3.39 9.20
CA PHE A 70 -20.73 2.71 8.41
C PHE A 70 -20.58 1.18 8.49
N ALA A 71 -19.33 0.71 8.43
CA ALA A 71 -19.01 -0.70 8.47
C ALA A 71 -19.34 -1.36 9.82
N GLN A 72 -19.13 -0.63 10.91
CA GLN A 72 -19.36 -1.12 12.25
C GLN A 72 -20.84 -1.44 12.49
N LYS A 73 -21.78 -0.66 11.91
CA LYS A 73 -23.21 -0.83 12.13
C LYS A 73 -23.70 -2.21 11.68
N TYR A 74 -23.41 -2.60 10.43
CA TYR A 74 -23.83 -3.91 9.92
C TYR A 74 -22.98 -5.06 10.49
N ARG A 75 -21.71 -4.81 10.82
CA ARG A 75 -20.84 -5.85 11.42
C ARG A 75 -21.27 -6.20 12.84
N MET A 76 -21.72 -5.22 13.62
CA MET A 76 -22.24 -5.45 14.97
C MET A 76 -23.48 -6.34 14.97
N GLU A 77 -24.40 -6.14 14.03
CA GLU A 77 -25.60 -6.97 13.91
C GLU A 77 -25.28 -8.44 13.61
N LEU A 78 -24.17 -8.71 12.92
CA LEU A 78 -23.72 -10.06 12.60
C LEU A 78 -22.84 -10.70 13.69
N LEU A 79 -22.01 -9.90 14.36
CA LEU A 79 -20.92 -10.40 15.21
C LEU A 79 -21.18 -10.26 16.72
N TYR A 80 -22.20 -9.49 17.13
CA TYR A 80 -22.51 -9.27 18.53
C TYR A 80 -23.65 -10.18 19.02
N GLU A 81 -23.33 -11.08 19.95
CA GLU A 81 -24.29 -12.04 20.53
C GLU A 81 -24.91 -11.57 21.86
N GLY A 82 -24.58 -10.36 22.33
CA GLY A 82 -25.04 -9.85 23.62
C GLY A 82 -26.42 -9.16 23.58
N PRO A 83 -26.98 -8.77 24.75
CA PRO A 83 -28.29 -8.12 24.82
C PRO A 83 -28.31 -6.80 24.03
N HIS A 84 -29.33 -6.60 23.19
CA HIS A 84 -29.54 -5.37 22.42
C HIS A 84 -30.08 -4.21 23.29
N ASP A 85 -29.51 -4.03 24.48
CA ASP A 85 -29.87 -2.95 25.40
C ASP A 85 -29.48 -1.59 24.79
N PRO A 86 -30.39 -0.58 24.72
CA PRO A 86 -30.06 0.77 24.27
C PRO A 86 -28.88 1.42 25.03
N LYS A 87 -28.55 0.96 26.25
CA LYS A 87 -27.33 1.40 26.98
C LYS A 87 -26.04 0.74 26.48
N ALA A 88 -26.11 -0.49 25.96
CA ALA A 88 -24.97 -1.14 25.30
C ALA A 88 -24.74 -0.58 23.88
N LYS A 89 -25.74 0.08 23.30
CA LYS A 89 -25.61 0.83 22.03
C LYS A 89 -24.73 2.07 22.12
N ILE A 90 -24.31 2.49 23.32
CA ILE A 90 -23.43 3.65 23.53
C ILE A 90 -22.03 3.41 22.93
N GLY A 91 -21.61 2.15 22.71
CA GLY A 91 -20.41 1.82 21.94
C GLY A 91 -20.60 1.83 20.42
N GLN A 92 -21.82 2.02 19.90
CA GLN A 92 -22.17 1.87 18.48
C GLN A 92 -22.02 3.16 17.66
N GLN A 93 -21.79 4.30 18.31
CA GLN A 93 -21.55 5.59 17.66
C GLN A 93 -20.38 6.36 18.28
N HIS A 94 -19.66 5.75 19.22
CA HIS A 94 -18.58 6.43 19.89
C HIS A 94 -17.43 6.60 18.90
N GLU A 95 -17.34 7.81 18.34
CA GLU A 95 -16.07 8.35 17.87
C GLU A 95 -15.05 8.07 18.97
N ILE A 96 -13.93 7.44 18.61
CA ILE A 96 -12.89 7.05 19.57
C ILE A 96 -12.48 8.35 20.26
N SER A 97 -12.83 8.49 21.54
CA SER A 97 -12.53 9.73 22.24
C SER A 97 -11.02 9.83 22.40
N GLU A 98 -10.49 11.05 22.48
CA GLU A 98 -9.05 11.26 22.66
C GLU A 98 -8.51 10.52 23.90
N LYS A 99 -9.36 10.32 24.91
CA LYS A 99 -9.07 9.51 26.11
C LYS A 99 -8.91 8.02 25.78
N ASP A 100 -9.70 7.48 24.86
CA ASP A 100 -9.58 6.09 24.40
C ASP A 100 -8.32 5.91 23.55
N ILE A 101 -7.95 6.88 22.72
CA ILE A 101 -6.68 6.88 21.96
C ILE A 101 -5.49 6.89 22.92
N ILE A 102 -5.51 7.76 23.95
CA ILE A 102 -4.45 7.83 24.98
C ILE A 102 -4.35 6.50 25.74
N LYS A 103 -5.49 5.89 26.09
CA LYS A 103 -5.54 4.60 26.78
C LYS A 103 -5.00 3.46 25.91
N ILE A 104 -5.35 3.42 24.63
CA ILE A 104 -4.82 2.47 23.64
C ILE A 104 -3.30 2.68 23.49
N ARG A 105 -2.83 3.92 23.32
CA ARG A 105 -1.40 4.23 23.21
C ARG A 105 -0.60 3.80 24.44
N LYS A 106 -1.18 3.98 25.64
CA LYS A 106 -0.60 3.52 26.92
C LYS A 106 -0.63 2.00 27.06
N MET A 107 -1.65 1.34 26.51
CA MET A 107 -1.81 -0.12 26.53
C MET A 107 -0.83 -0.82 25.56
N TYR A 108 -0.59 -0.24 24.39
CA TYR A 108 0.35 -0.75 23.39
C TYR A 108 1.81 -0.38 23.63
N LYS A 109 2.13 0.26 24.77
CA LYS A 109 3.50 0.59 25.21
C LYS A 109 4.46 0.89 24.04
N CYS A 110 4.23 1.98 23.33
CA CYS A 110 5.38 2.77 22.89
C CYS A 110 5.79 3.66 24.07
N ASP A 111 6.26 3.01 25.14
CA ASP A 111 7.08 3.66 26.14
C ASP A 111 8.46 3.87 25.49
N ASN A 112 8.66 5.04 24.89
CA ASN A 112 9.96 5.69 24.80
C ASN A 112 9.87 6.98 25.58
#